data_AF-A0A1F8DAV3-F1
#
_entry.id   AF-A0A1F8DAV3-F1
#
_cell.length_a   1.000
_cell.length_b   1.000
_cell.length_c   1.000
_cell.angle_alpha   90.00
_cell.angle_beta   90.00
_cell.angle_gamma   90.00
#
_symmetry.space_group_name_H-M   'P 1'
#
loop_
_entity.id
_entity.type
_entity.pdbx_description
1 polymer ?
#
loop_
_entity_poly.entity_id
_entity_poly.type
_entity_poly.pdbx_seq_one_letter_code
_entity_poly.pdbx_strand_id
1 'polypeptide(L)'
;MKDLTVIYYTSNYLDTHNPYFLENTKKQLLKAIDDLPLISVSQKPIAFGQNICVGDIGRSHLNLYGQILTGAKAAKTKYVAMAEDDILYSYEHFHAYLPDKDRFAYDMNKWSIFTWTRPPLFSFRNNRKVVNSLISPRDMLVEALEERFARVEKLKQEGQKEEDIIHHWGDPGRYEDKLGVTVRETEEFYSGVPNIVFSHPEAFGYLSRGTRKKLGDIKAIEIPYWGRAEDVLKLYSKDL
;
A
#
# COMPACT_ATOMS: atom_id res chain seq x y z
N MET A 1 7.27 -12.94 19.63
CA MET A 1 6.62 -12.93 18.31
C MET A 1 5.80 -11.64 18.24
N LYS A 2 6.02 -10.79 17.24
CA LYS A 2 5.25 -9.55 17.12
C LYS A 2 3.81 -9.89 16.76
N ASP A 3 2.86 -9.22 17.38
CA ASP A 3 1.42 -9.44 17.20
C ASP A 3 0.91 -8.72 15.92
N LEU A 4 1.52 -9.03 14.78
CA LEU A 4 1.34 -8.32 13.50
C LEU A 4 1.19 -9.33 12.34
N THR A 5 0.17 -9.15 11.50
CA THR A 5 0.00 -9.88 10.24
C THR A 5 0.18 -8.92 9.08
N VAL A 6 0.97 -9.30 8.08
CA VAL A 6 1.13 -8.54 6.84
C VAL A 6 0.06 -8.96 5.85
N ILE A 7 -0.67 -7.98 5.31
CA ILE A 7 -1.71 -8.16 4.30
C ILE A 7 -1.17 -7.67 2.97
N TYR A 8 -0.81 -8.61 2.12
CA TYR A 8 -0.39 -8.34 0.76
C TYR A 8 -1.60 -8.39 -0.18
N TYR A 9 -1.93 -7.29 -0.84
CA TYR A 9 -3.07 -7.26 -1.77
C TYR A 9 -2.60 -6.93 -3.19
N THR A 10 -3.11 -7.69 -4.16
CA THR A 10 -2.72 -7.53 -5.56
C THR A 10 -3.88 -7.83 -6.51
N SER A 11 -3.91 -7.14 -7.64
CA SER A 11 -4.79 -7.48 -8.76
C SER A 11 -4.19 -8.54 -9.70
N ASN A 12 -3.01 -9.08 -9.38
CA ASN A 12 -2.22 -9.97 -10.25
C ASN A 12 -1.86 -9.34 -11.61
N TYR A 13 -1.90 -8.00 -11.70
CA TYR A 13 -1.62 -7.30 -12.95
C TYR A 13 -0.14 -7.43 -13.34
N LEU A 14 0.77 -7.32 -12.36
CA LEU A 14 2.20 -7.42 -12.61
C LEU A 14 2.65 -8.83 -13.02
N ASP A 15 1.91 -9.88 -12.66
CA ASP A 15 2.20 -11.27 -13.05
C ASP A 15 2.40 -11.41 -14.56
N THR A 16 1.63 -10.66 -15.35
CA THR A 16 1.70 -10.69 -16.83
C THR A 16 2.46 -9.51 -17.42
N HIS A 17 2.49 -8.36 -16.74
CA HIS A 17 3.03 -7.12 -17.32
C HIS A 17 4.49 -6.85 -16.93
N ASN A 18 4.90 -7.24 -15.72
CA ASN A 18 6.29 -7.13 -15.28
C ASN A 18 6.63 -8.18 -14.20
N PRO A 19 6.71 -9.47 -14.57
CA PRO A 19 6.98 -10.54 -13.61
C PRO A 19 8.38 -10.45 -12.99
N TYR A 20 9.34 -9.85 -13.69
CA TYR A 20 10.70 -9.63 -13.16
C TYR A 20 10.68 -8.68 -11.96
N PHE A 21 9.98 -7.54 -12.09
CA PHE A 21 9.84 -6.59 -11.00
C PHE A 21 9.07 -7.20 -9.82
N LEU A 22 7.96 -7.89 -10.11
CA LEU A 22 7.15 -8.55 -9.09
C LEU A 22 7.97 -9.56 -8.26
N GLU A 23 8.82 -10.35 -8.89
CA GLU A 23 9.66 -11.31 -8.16
C GLU A 23 10.64 -10.60 -7.24
N ASN A 24 11.22 -9.48 -7.68
CA ASN A 24 12.12 -8.67 -6.85
C ASN A 24 11.39 -8.04 -5.65
N THR A 25 10.17 -7.51 -5.83
CA THR A 25 9.38 -6.93 -4.74
C THR A 25 8.94 -8.00 -3.75
N LYS A 26 8.47 -9.17 -4.23
CA LYS A 26 8.09 -10.31 -3.36
C LYS A 26 9.28 -10.83 -2.56
N LYS A 27 10.45 -11.00 -3.19
CA LYS A 27 11.68 -11.41 -2.51
C LYS A 27 12.08 -10.41 -1.42
N GLN A 28 12.00 -9.12 -1.71
CA GLN A 28 12.32 -8.07 -0.74
C GLN A 28 11.28 -8.03 0.39
N LEU A 29 9.99 -8.20 0.10
CA LEU A 29 8.94 -8.28 1.11
C LEU A 29 9.18 -9.46 2.05
N LEU A 30 9.45 -10.67 1.53
CA LEU A 30 9.77 -11.84 2.36
C LEU A 30 10.97 -11.59 3.29
N LYS A 31 12.01 -10.89 2.80
CA LYS A 31 13.14 -10.48 3.65
C LYS A 31 12.73 -9.47 4.72
N ALA A 32 11.83 -8.54 4.39
CA ALA A 32 11.42 -7.46 5.27
C ALA A 32 10.47 -7.92 6.39
N ILE A 33 9.59 -8.89 6.10
CA ILE A 33 8.62 -9.42 7.08
C ILE A 33 9.20 -10.49 7.99
N ASP A 34 10.32 -11.11 7.60
CA ASP A 34 10.97 -12.21 8.31
C ASP A 34 10.00 -13.36 8.65
N ASP A 35 9.69 -13.57 9.94
CA ASP A 35 8.81 -14.64 10.44
C ASP A 35 7.35 -14.20 10.62
N LEU A 36 6.99 -12.97 10.27
CA LEU A 36 5.64 -12.45 10.45
C LEU A 36 4.63 -13.20 9.57
N PRO A 37 3.41 -13.49 10.09
CA PRO A 37 2.32 -14.02 9.28
C PRO A 37 2.05 -13.16 8.04
N LEU A 38 1.94 -13.81 6.89
CA LEU A 38 1.60 -13.18 5.62
C LEU A 38 0.27 -13.74 5.11
N ILE A 39 -0.70 -12.86 4.90
CA ILE A 39 -1.93 -13.16 4.18
C ILE A 39 -1.86 -12.42 2.85
N SER A 40 -2.00 -13.16 1.74
CA SER A 40 -2.18 -12.55 0.43
C SER A 40 -3.64 -12.58 0.02
N VAL A 41 -4.14 -11.46 -0.50
CA VAL A 41 -5.47 -11.34 -1.10
C VAL A 41 -5.31 -10.98 -2.57
N SER A 42 -5.70 -11.88 -3.45
CA SER A 42 -5.36 -11.81 -4.87
C SER A 42 -6.57 -12.12 -5.76
N GLN A 43 -6.54 -11.67 -7.01
CA GLN A 43 -7.60 -11.96 -7.98
C GLN A 43 -7.40 -13.31 -8.68
N LYS A 44 -6.19 -13.87 -8.60
CA LYS A 44 -5.82 -15.22 -9.05
C LYS A 44 -5.13 -15.99 -7.92
N PRO A 45 -5.21 -17.33 -7.86
CA PRO A 45 -4.50 -18.10 -6.84
C PRO A 45 -2.99 -17.90 -6.92
N ILE A 46 -2.33 -17.67 -5.78
CA ILE A 46 -0.87 -17.53 -5.69
C ILE A 46 -0.30 -18.28 -4.49
N ALA A 47 0.92 -18.80 -4.63
CA ALA A 47 1.69 -19.39 -3.53
C ALA A 47 2.50 -18.29 -2.82
N PHE A 48 1.85 -17.49 -1.96
CA PHE A 48 2.49 -16.38 -1.24
C PHE A 48 1.82 -16.13 0.11
N GLY A 49 2.36 -16.72 1.17
CA GLY A 49 1.70 -16.76 2.48
C GLY A 49 0.39 -17.56 2.44
N GLN A 50 -0.53 -17.24 3.35
CA GLN A 50 -1.91 -17.73 3.29
C GLN A 50 -2.68 -16.95 2.23
N ASN A 51 -3.03 -17.60 1.12
CA ASN A 51 -3.72 -16.94 0.02
C ASN A 51 -5.25 -17.02 0.14
N ILE A 52 -5.91 -15.88 -0.09
CA ILE A 52 -7.35 -15.73 -0.27
C ILE A 52 -7.59 -15.18 -1.68
N CYS A 53 -8.09 -16.02 -2.57
CA CYS A 53 -8.43 -15.64 -3.93
C CYS A 53 -9.85 -15.07 -3.97
N VAL A 54 -10.01 -13.80 -4.35
CA VAL A 54 -11.31 -13.10 -4.46
C VAL A 54 -11.91 -13.14 -5.86
N GLY A 55 -11.23 -13.79 -6.81
CA GLY A 55 -11.61 -13.82 -8.22
C GLY A 55 -11.31 -12.53 -8.97
N ASP A 56 -11.60 -12.54 -10.27
CA ASP A 56 -11.36 -11.38 -11.15
C ASP A 56 -12.44 -10.31 -10.93
N ILE A 57 -12.13 -9.37 -10.05
CA ILE A 57 -13.00 -8.22 -9.72
C ILE A 57 -12.55 -6.95 -10.44
N GLY A 58 -11.41 -6.98 -11.15
CA GLY A 58 -10.83 -5.84 -11.86
C GLY A 58 -10.08 -4.86 -10.96
N ARG A 59 -9.37 -3.91 -11.58
CA ARG A 59 -8.57 -2.88 -10.89
C ARG A 59 -9.42 -1.65 -10.59
N SER A 60 -9.72 -1.42 -9.31
CA SER A 60 -10.41 -0.21 -8.86
C SER A 60 -9.97 0.16 -7.44
N HIS A 61 -10.22 1.40 -7.03
CA HIS A 61 -10.01 1.81 -5.65
C HIS A 61 -10.87 0.98 -4.68
N LEU A 62 -12.16 0.79 -4.97
CA LEU A 62 -13.06 0.02 -4.09
C LEU A 62 -12.57 -1.42 -3.91
N ASN A 63 -12.15 -2.09 -5.01
CA ASN A 63 -11.66 -3.45 -4.95
C ASN A 63 -10.37 -3.58 -4.12
N LEU A 64 -9.43 -2.64 -4.27
CA LEU A 64 -8.20 -2.61 -3.48
C LEU A 64 -8.51 -2.63 -1.98
N TYR A 65 -9.43 -1.77 -1.53
CA TYR A 65 -9.82 -1.73 -0.12
C TYR A 65 -10.69 -2.92 0.31
N GLY A 66 -11.45 -3.52 -0.62
CA GLY A 66 -12.18 -4.76 -0.38
C GLY A 66 -11.23 -5.94 -0.14
N GLN A 67 -10.11 -5.98 -0.87
CA GLN A 67 -9.05 -6.95 -0.65
C GLN A 67 -8.37 -6.73 0.70
N ILE A 68 -8.09 -5.48 1.09
CA ILE A 68 -7.58 -5.15 2.43
C ILE A 68 -8.53 -5.64 3.52
N LEU A 69 -9.83 -5.33 3.41
CA LEU A 69 -10.85 -5.76 4.37
C LEU A 69 -10.90 -7.29 4.50
N THR A 70 -10.82 -7.99 3.36
CA THR A 70 -10.79 -9.46 3.33
C THR A 70 -9.59 -10.02 4.09
N GLY A 71 -8.40 -9.44 3.87
CA GLY A 71 -7.19 -9.85 4.58
C GLY A 71 -7.26 -9.52 6.08
N ALA A 72 -7.80 -8.35 6.43
CA ALA A 72 -7.91 -7.90 7.82
C ALA A 72 -8.86 -8.79 8.63
N LYS A 73 -9.99 -9.20 8.05
CA LYS A 73 -10.93 -10.15 8.67
C LYS A 73 -10.33 -11.54 8.88
N ALA A 74 -9.40 -11.96 8.01
CA ALA A 74 -8.74 -13.25 8.13
C ALA A 74 -7.55 -13.25 9.11
N ALA A 75 -6.97 -12.08 9.39
CA ALA A 75 -5.84 -11.94 10.30
C ALA A 75 -6.22 -12.30 11.75
N LYS A 76 -5.34 -13.03 12.43
CA LYS A 76 -5.57 -13.47 13.83
C LYS A 76 -4.84 -12.60 14.86
N THR A 77 -3.88 -11.80 14.42
CA THR A 77 -3.09 -10.89 15.25
C THR A 77 -3.86 -9.62 15.57
N LYS A 78 -3.46 -8.94 16.64
CA LYS A 78 -4.03 -7.65 17.04
C LYS A 78 -3.78 -6.56 16.01
N TYR A 79 -2.62 -6.56 15.36
CA TYR A 79 -2.26 -5.56 14.36
C TYR A 79 -2.17 -6.16 12.96
N VAL A 80 -2.37 -5.31 11.96
CA VAL A 80 -2.14 -5.62 10.55
C VAL A 80 -1.30 -4.52 9.88
N ALA A 81 -0.43 -4.93 8.96
CA ALA A 81 0.36 -4.03 8.12
C ALA A 81 0.03 -4.27 6.64
N MET A 82 -0.04 -3.20 5.85
CA MET A 82 -0.39 -3.28 4.43
C MET A 82 0.85 -3.48 3.56
N ALA A 83 0.73 -4.31 2.52
CA ALA A 83 1.77 -4.54 1.52
C ALA A 83 1.25 -4.54 0.08
N GLU A 84 1.91 -3.80 -0.82
CA GLU A 84 1.63 -3.76 -2.28
C GLU A 84 2.73 -4.44 -3.11
N ASP A 85 2.43 -4.69 -4.39
CA ASP A 85 3.29 -5.41 -5.32
C ASP A 85 4.33 -4.55 -6.07
N ASP A 86 4.29 -3.22 -5.86
CA ASP A 86 5.18 -2.23 -6.48
C ASP A 86 6.10 -1.51 -5.47
N ILE A 87 6.41 -2.16 -4.34
CA ILE A 87 7.15 -1.57 -3.22
C ILE A 87 8.29 -2.46 -2.74
N LEU A 88 9.42 -1.85 -2.40
CA LEU A 88 10.49 -2.46 -1.65
C LEU A 88 10.37 -2.03 -0.19
N TYR A 89 9.90 -2.95 0.65
CA TYR A 89 9.75 -2.72 2.07
C TYR A 89 11.07 -2.87 2.82
N SER A 90 11.29 -2.05 3.84
CA SER A 90 12.36 -2.23 4.81
C SER A 90 11.92 -3.16 5.94
N TYR A 91 12.88 -3.82 6.59
CA TYR A 91 12.61 -4.60 7.81
C TYR A 91 12.04 -3.70 8.91
N GLU A 92 12.56 -2.49 9.07
CA GLU A 92 12.11 -1.58 10.11
C GLU A 92 10.65 -1.16 9.95
N HIS A 93 10.09 -1.13 8.73
CA HIS A 93 8.68 -0.85 8.53
C HIS A 93 7.78 -1.75 9.38
N PHE A 94 8.02 -3.06 9.39
CA PHE A 94 7.22 -4.03 10.14
C PHE A 94 7.75 -4.23 11.58
N HIS A 95 9.03 -3.96 11.82
CA HIS A 95 9.71 -4.35 13.05
C HIS A 95 10.03 -3.19 14.03
N ALA A 96 9.95 -1.92 13.62
CA ALA A 96 10.29 -0.79 14.50
C ALA A 96 9.13 -0.27 15.35
N TYR A 97 7.89 -0.34 14.87
CA TYR A 97 6.77 0.36 15.49
C TYR A 97 5.47 -0.46 15.49
N LEU A 98 4.66 -0.31 16.54
CA LEU A 98 3.26 -0.70 16.60
C LEU A 98 2.50 0.41 17.34
N PRO A 99 1.29 0.79 16.92
CA PRO A 99 0.54 1.84 17.61
C PRO A 99 0.05 1.39 18.99
N ASP A 100 0.30 2.21 20.01
CA ASP A 100 -0.09 1.95 21.39
C ASP A 100 -1.60 2.17 21.65
N LYS A 101 -2.27 2.88 20.73
CA LYS A 101 -3.70 3.24 20.80
C LYS A 101 -4.42 2.85 19.51
N ASP A 102 -5.74 2.99 19.52
CA ASP A 102 -6.57 2.78 18.33
C ASP A 102 -6.38 3.92 17.32
N ARG A 103 -5.34 3.76 16.50
CA ARG A 103 -4.89 4.73 15.51
C ARG A 103 -4.48 4.06 14.20
N PHE A 104 -4.69 4.77 13.10
CA PHE A 104 -4.05 4.46 11.83
C PHE A 104 -2.64 5.05 11.83
N ALA A 105 -1.63 4.20 12.01
CA ALA A 105 -0.24 4.60 12.03
C ALA A 105 0.39 4.48 10.64
N TYR A 106 0.90 5.60 10.13
CA TYR A 106 1.53 5.66 8.81
C TYR A 106 3.04 5.80 8.92
N ASP A 107 3.77 4.91 8.25
CA ASP A 107 5.19 5.10 8.03
C ASP A 107 5.40 6.21 7.00
N MET A 108 6.02 7.28 7.47
CA MET A 108 6.27 8.46 6.67
C MET A 108 7.66 8.42 6.04
N ASN A 109 8.54 7.50 6.44
CA ASN A 109 9.83 7.30 5.79
C ASN A 109 9.68 6.42 4.54
N LYS A 110 9.13 7.02 3.48
CA LYS A 110 8.95 6.37 2.18
C LYS A 110 9.44 7.28 1.07
N TRP A 111 10.24 6.73 0.18
CA TRP A 111 10.74 7.41 -0.99
C TRP A 111 10.09 6.82 -2.22
N SER A 112 9.86 7.64 -3.24
CA SER A 112 9.38 7.17 -4.52
C SER A 112 10.50 7.16 -5.54
N ILE A 113 10.52 6.15 -6.40
CA ILE A 113 11.32 6.16 -7.63
C ILE A 113 10.38 6.17 -8.83
N PHE A 114 10.63 7.06 -9.77
CA PHE A 114 9.79 7.25 -10.95
C PHE A 114 10.54 6.68 -12.15
N THR A 115 10.00 5.63 -12.78
CA THR A 115 10.74 4.87 -13.81
C THR A 115 11.03 5.66 -15.08
N TRP A 116 10.39 6.82 -15.25
CA TRP A 116 10.59 7.76 -16.36
C TRP A 116 11.48 8.96 -16.02
N THR A 117 11.92 9.14 -14.77
CA THR A 117 12.80 10.26 -14.41
C THR A 117 14.24 9.98 -14.87
N ARG A 118 14.86 10.97 -15.51
CA ARG A 118 16.24 10.90 -16.02
C ARG A 118 17.03 12.15 -15.58
N PRO A 119 18.20 11.99 -14.94
CA PRO A 119 18.76 10.74 -14.39
C PRO A 119 17.83 10.12 -13.31
N PRO A 120 17.94 8.80 -13.00
CA PRO A 120 17.18 8.19 -11.92
C PRO A 120 17.40 8.91 -10.58
N LEU A 121 16.31 9.17 -9.86
CA LEU A 121 16.31 9.91 -8.61
C LEU A 121 15.28 9.30 -7.66
N PHE A 122 15.63 9.19 -6.39
CA PHE A 122 14.64 9.08 -5.33
C PHE A 122 13.96 10.42 -5.12
N SER A 123 12.68 10.37 -4.77
CA SER A 123 11.85 11.53 -4.52
C SER A 123 11.05 11.33 -3.25
N PHE A 124 11.25 12.21 -2.29
CA PHE A 124 10.53 12.22 -1.02
C PHE A 124 9.48 13.31 -1.02
N ARG A 125 8.25 12.93 -0.67
CA ARG A 125 7.13 13.85 -0.56
C ARG A 125 6.65 13.89 0.89
N ASN A 126 6.79 15.05 1.51
CA ASN A 126 6.32 15.28 2.86
C ASN A 126 4.79 15.19 2.92
N ASN A 127 4.26 14.81 4.09
CA ASN A 127 2.84 14.93 4.45
C ASN A 127 1.87 14.12 3.57
N ARG A 128 2.34 13.04 2.91
CA ARG A 128 1.47 12.11 2.20
C ARG A 128 1.37 10.78 2.92
N LYS A 129 0.24 10.54 3.59
CA LYS A 129 -0.18 9.21 4.05
C LYS A 129 -0.63 8.38 2.85
N VAL A 130 -0.27 7.11 2.85
CA VAL A 130 -0.60 6.14 1.79
C VAL A 130 -0.86 4.80 2.45
N VAL A 131 -1.90 4.11 2.02
CA VAL A 131 -2.34 2.85 2.63
C VAL A 131 -1.25 1.77 2.64
N ASN A 132 -0.37 1.74 1.64
CA ASN A 132 0.73 0.77 1.59
C ASN A 132 1.82 0.95 2.64
N SER A 133 1.74 2.00 3.46
CA SER A 133 2.60 2.26 4.61
C SER A 133 1.81 2.29 5.92
N LEU A 134 0.61 1.71 5.93
CA LEU A 134 -0.29 1.68 7.08
C LEU A 134 0.00 0.45 7.97
N ILE A 135 0.08 0.71 9.27
CA ILE A 135 -0.04 -0.28 10.35
C ILE A 135 -1.23 0.14 11.23
N SER A 136 -2.10 -0.80 11.55
CA SER A 136 -3.33 -0.51 12.29
C SER A 136 -3.76 -1.66 13.19
N PRO A 137 -4.44 -1.39 14.31
CA PRO A 137 -5.23 -2.40 14.99
C PRO A 137 -6.24 -3.03 14.03
N ARG A 138 -6.23 -4.36 13.95
CA ARG A 138 -7.03 -5.13 13.00
C ARG A 138 -8.51 -4.77 13.07
N ASP A 139 -9.08 -4.81 14.27
CA ASP A 139 -10.53 -4.65 14.45
C ASP A 139 -10.99 -3.23 14.10
N MET A 140 -10.19 -2.22 14.44
CA MET A 140 -10.43 -0.83 14.05
C MET A 140 -10.42 -0.66 12.53
N LEU A 141 -9.49 -1.30 11.81
CA LEU A 141 -9.44 -1.24 10.35
C LEU A 141 -10.65 -1.95 9.72
N VAL A 142 -11.04 -3.11 10.25
CA VAL A 142 -12.22 -3.85 9.80
C VAL A 142 -13.47 -2.98 9.96
N GLU A 143 -13.70 -2.44 11.16
CA GLU A 143 -14.86 -1.60 11.45
C GLU A 143 -14.91 -0.36 10.54
N ALA A 144 -13.77 0.32 10.36
CA ALA A 144 -13.69 1.51 9.52
C ALA A 144 -14.00 1.21 8.05
N LEU A 145 -13.48 0.10 7.50
CA LEU A 145 -13.74 -0.27 6.12
C LEU A 145 -15.17 -0.75 5.92
N GLU A 146 -15.73 -1.53 6.84
CA GLU A 146 -17.15 -1.94 6.79
C GLU A 146 -18.09 -0.74 6.82
N GLU A 147 -17.86 0.22 7.72
CA GLU A 147 -18.62 1.46 7.78
C GLU A 147 -18.53 2.25 6.48
N ARG A 148 -17.32 2.37 5.92
CA ARG A 148 -17.08 3.05 4.64
C ARG A 148 -17.82 2.36 3.48
N PHE A 149 -17.74 1.03 3.37
CA PHE A 149 -18.46 0.29 2.32
C PHE A 149 -19.98 0.41 2.48
N ALA A 150 -20.50 0.29 3.70
CA ALA A 150 -21.92 0.49 3.98
C ALA A 150 -22.38 1.91 3.60
N ARG A 151 -21.54 2.93 3.85
CA ARG A 151 -21.83 4.30 3.46
C ARG A 151 -21.85 4.49 1.94
N VAL A 152 -20.92 3.89 1.21
CA VAL A 152 -20.91 3.91 -0.27
C VAL A 152 -22.22 3.34 -0.82
N GLU A 153 -22.65 2.18 -0.34
CA GLU A 153 -23.88 1.54 -0.81
C GLU A 153 -25.12 2.38 -0.46
N LYS A 154 -25.17 2.99 0.72
CA LYS A 154 -26.23 3.92 1.09
C LYS A 154 -26.28 5.15 0.16
N LEU A 155 -25.13 5.77 -0.13
CA LEU A 155 -25.05 6.93 -1.02
C LEU A 155 -25.52 6.61 -2.45
N LYS A 156 -25.19 5.41 -2.95
CA LYS A 156 -25.71 4.92 -4.24
C LYS A 156 -27.23 4.78 -4.24
N GLN A 157 -27.80 4.23 -3.17
CA GLN A 157 -29.26 4.12 -3.01
C GLN A 157 -29.95 5.49 -2.91
N GLU A 158 -29.27 6.49 -2.34
CA GLU A 158 -29.71 7.89 -2.30
C GLU A 158 -29.58 8.60 -3.68
N GLY A 159 -29.08 7.90 -4.71
CA GLY A 159 -28.99 8.39 -6.07
C GLY A 159 -27.67 9.10 -6.42
N GLN A 160 -26.66 9.05 -5.55
CA GLN A 160 -25.34 9.59 -5.88
C GLN A 160 -24.61 8.67 -6.86
N LYS A 161 -23.85 9.27 -7.79
CA LYS A 161 -23.03 8.52 -8.74
C LYS A 161 -21.79 8.00 -8.03
N GLU A 162 -21.37 6.78 -8.38
CA GLU A 162 -20.16 6.18 -7.81
C GLU A 162 -18.93 7.07 -8.00
N GLU A 163 -18.79 7.70 -9.17
CA GLU A 163 -17.71 8.65 -9.50
C GLU A 163 -17.60 9.80 -8.49
N ASP A 164 -18.73 10.33 -8.02
CA ASP A 164 -18.76 11.41 -7.03
C ASP A 164 -18.39 10.90 -5.63
N ILE A 165 -18.83 9.69 -5.29
CA ILE A 165 -18.53 9.06 -4.00
C ILE A 165 -17.03 8.73 -3.89
N ILE A 166 -16.44 8.17 -4.95
CA ILE A 166 -15.03 7.75 -4.94
C ILE A 166 -14.06 8.93 -4.85
N HIS A 167 -14.49 10.17 -5.15
CA HIS A 167 -13.69 11.36 -4.88
C HIS A 167 -13.42 11.59 -3.39
N HIS A 168 -14.27 11.04 -2.52
CA HIS A 168 -14.11 11.04 -1.08
C HIS A 168 -13.68 9.66 -0.54
N TRP A 169 -13.32 8.74 -1.42
CA TRP A 169 -12.75 7.45 -1.07
C TRP A 169 -11.21 7.52 -1.08
N GLY A 170 -10.57 7.08 -0.01
CA GLY A 170 -9.12 7.14 0.13
C GLY A 170 -8.61 6.41 1.36
N ASP A 171 -7.35 6.66 1.70
CA ASP A 171 -6.65 5.96 2.81
C ASP A 171 -7.41 6.14 4.15
N PRO A 172 -7.43 5.14 5.06
CA PRO A 172 -8.05 5.26 6.37
C PRO A 172 -7.47 6.44 7.18
N GLY A 173 -8.32 7.19 7.86
CA GLY A 173 -7.98 8.47 8.48
C GLY A 173 -7.92 9.65 7.50
N ARG A 174 -8.40 9.47 6.27
CA ARG A 174 -8.55 10.51 5.26
C ARG A 174 -9.98 10.49 4.70
N TYR A 175 -10.60 11.67 4.69
CA TYR A 175 -11.93 11.93 4.10
C TYR A 175 -13.13 11.34 4.84
N GLU A 176 -12.97 10.80 6.05
CA GLU A 176 -14.11 10.33 6.86
C GLU A 176 -15.18 11.40 7.03
N ASP A 177 -14.77 12.64 7.32
CA ASP A 177 -15.64 13.80 7.48
C ASP A 177 -16.43 14.10 6.20
N LYS A 178 -15.80 13.93 5.03
CA LYS A 178 -16.42 14.16 3.72
C LYS A 178 -17.35 13.03 3.32
N LEU A 179 -17.01 11.78 3.65
CA LEU A 179 -17.84 10.62 3.39
C LEU A 179 -19.02 10.51 4.38
N GLY A 180 -18.93 11.19 5.52
CA GLY A 180 -19.93 11.16 6.58
C GLY A 180 -19.87 9.86 7.39
N VAL A 181 -18.66 9.39 7.69
CA VAL A 181 -18.37 8.22 8.53
C VAL A 181 -17.57 8.64 9.76
N THR A 182 -17.41 7.73 10.72
CA THR A 182 -16.71 7.97 11.97
C THR A 182 -15.25 8.36 11.72
N VAL A 183 -14.90 9.60 12.11
CA VAL A 183 -13.54 10.13 12.03
C VAL A 183 -12.67 9.43 13.06
N ARG A 184 -11.66 8.72 12.59
CA ARG A 184 -10.71 7.96 13.41
C ARG A 184 -9.35 8.64 13.43
N GLU A 185 -8.65 8.55 14.56
CA GLU A 185 -7.34 9.18 14.73
C GLU A 185 -6.28 8.53 13.82
N THR A 186 -5.34 9.38 13.37
CA THR A 186 -4.14 8.93 12.66
C THR A 186 -2.90 9.37 13.42
N GLU A 187 -1.83 8.61 13.25
CA GLU A 187 -0.50 9.03 13.68
C GLU A 187 0.53 8.74 12.60
N GLU A 188 1.69 9.36 12.76
CA GLU A 188 2.83 9.22 11.88
C GLU A 188 3.99 8.65 12.66
N PHE A 189 4.68 7.68 12.08
CA PHE A 189 5.97 7.22 12.57
C PHE A 189 6.96 7.22 11.41
N TYR A 190 8.24 7.12 11.74
CA TYR A 190 9.32 7.14 10.76
C TYR A 190 10.24 5.96 11.09
N SER A 191 10.22 4.93 10.25
CA SER A 191 11.28 3.93 10.27
C SER A 191 12.63 4.60 9.98
N GLY A 192 13.73 4.07 10.49
CA GLY A 192 15.08 4.55 10.17
C GLY A 192 15.51 4.18 8.75
N VAL A 193 15.07 3.02 8.24
CA VAL A 193 15.27 2.60 6.85
C VAL A 193 13.99 2.82 6.02
N PRO A 194 14.02 3.60 4.93
CA PRO A 194 12.81 3.92 4.19
C PRO A 194 12.24 2.75 3.39
N ASN A 195 10.94 2.79 3.10
CA ASN A 195 10.36 2.01 2.00
C ASN A 195 10.60 2.70 0.65
N ILE A 196 10.73 1.94 -0.44
CA ILE A 196 10.80 2.46 -1.81
C ILE A 196 9.54 2.13 -2.58
N VAL A 197 8.77 3.15 -2.96
CA VAL A 197 7.56 3.04 -3.77
C VAL A 197 7.89 3.28 -5.24
N PHE A 198 7.62 2.31 -6.11
CA PHE A 198 7.81 2.50 -7.53
C PHE A 198 6.61 3.21 -8.15
N SER A 199 6.87 4.28 -8.90
CA SER A 199 5.90 4.87 -9.82
C SER A 199 6.28 4.46 -11.24
N HIS A 200 5.47 3.60 -11.83
CA HIS A 200 5.71 3.01 -13.15
C HIS A 200 4.42 2.93 -13.99
N PRO A 201 4.50 2.74 -15.32
CA PRO A 201 3.33 2.75 -16.22
C PRO A 201 2.23 1.73 -15.90
N GLU A 202 2.60 0.58 -15.33
CA GLU A 202 1.69 -0.52 -14.99
C GLU A 202 1.00 -0.29 -13.64
N ALA A 203 1.51 0.64 -12.80
CA ALA A 203 0.98 0.93 -11.47
C ALA A 203 -0.42 1.54 -11.55
N PHE A 204 -1.30 1.23 -10.60
CA PHE A 204 -2.70 1.70 -10.66
C PHE A 204 -2.76 3.24 -10.60
N GLY A 205 -1.92 3.82 -9.75
CA GLY A 205 -1.81 5.27 -9.64
C GLY A 205 -1.28 5.97 -10.90
N TYR A 206 -0.76 5.26 -11.91
CA TYR A 206 -0.33 5.84 -13.18
C TYR A 206 -1.51 6.26 -14.05
N LEU A 207 -2.64 5.55 -13.99
CA LEU A 207 -3.81 5.79 -14.86
C LEU A 207 -4.35 7.23 -14.82
N SER A 208 -4.24 7.90 -13.67
CA SER A 208 -4.77 9.28 -13.51
C SER A 208 -3.85 10.38 -14.05
N ARG A 209 -2.53 10.25 -13.84
CA ARG A 209 -1.57 11.35 -14.09
C ARG A 209 -0.42 10.97 -15.02
N GLY A 210 -0.19 9.68 -15.25
CA GLY A 210 0.92 9.18 -16.03
C GLY A 210 2.26 9.76 -15.56
N THR A 211 3.07 10.17 -16.54
CA THR A 211 4.36 10.84 -16.30
C THR A 211 4.25 12.25 -15.72
N ARG A 212 3.05 12.84 -15.63
CA ARG A 212 2.81 14.18 -15.07
C ARG A 212 2.78 14.21 -13.54
N LYS A 213 2.99 13.08 -12.86
CA LYS A 213 3.12 13.06 -11.40
C LYS A 213 4.32 13.94 -10.99
N LYS A 214 4.05 14.96 -10.16
CA LYS A 214 5.10 15.81 -9.61
C LYS A 214 6.02 15.01 -8.69
N LEU A 215 7.33 15.22 -8.84
CA LEU A 215 8.30 14.82 -7.83
C LEU A 215 8.01 15.57 -6.52
N GLY A 216 8.35 14.95 -5.40
CA GLY A 216 8.36 15.58 -4.09
C GLY A 216 9.45 16.62 -3.91
N ASP A 217 9.43 17.26 -2.75
CA ASP A 217 10.23 18.44 -2.43
C ASP A 217 11.71 18.10 -2.24
N ILE A 218 11.99 16.90 -1.73
CA ILE A 218 13.36 16.40 -1.54
C ILE A 218 13.65 15.34 -2.60
N LYS A 219 14.86 15.39 -3.14
CA LYS A 219 15.36 14.48 -4.17
C LYS A 219 16.76 14.01 -3.79
N ALA A 220 17.07 12.76 -4.10
CA ALA A 220 18.37 12.19 -3.83
C ALA A 220 18.77 11.22 -4.94
N ILE A 221 20.06 11.20 -5.29
CA ILE A 221 20.64 10.18 -6.19
C ILE A 221 20.93 8.88 -5.45
N GLU A 222 21.08 8.95 -4.13
CA GLU A 222 21.46 7.85 -3.24
C GLU A 222 20.84 8.09 -1.88
N ILE A 223 20.36 7.03 -1.23
CA ILE A 223 19.90 7.08 0.15
C ILE A 223 20.50 5.92 0.96
N PRO A 224 20.66 6.08 2.29
CA PRO A 224 21.15 5.01 3.14
C PRO A 224 20.36 3.71 2.94
N TYR A 225 21.04 2.57 3.13
CA TYR A 225 20.52 1.21 2.94
C TYR A 225 20.24 0.80 1.49
N TRP A 226 19.57 1.64 0.68
CA TRP A 226 19.20 1.30 -0.69
C TRP A 226 20.25 1.62 -1.74
N GLY A 227 21.25 2.46 -1.41
CA GLY A 227 22.28 2.86 -2.35
C GLY A 227 21.72 3.79 -3.42
N ARG A 228 22.23 3.69 -4.64
CA ARG A 228 21.94 4.63 -5.73
C ARG A 228 20.60 4.32 -6.40
N ALA A 229 19.88 5.37 -6.78
CA ALA A 229 18.59 5.26 -7.44
C ALA A 229 18.67 4.47 -8.76
N GLU A 230 19.79 4.59 -9.47
CA GLU A 230 20.03 3.82 -10.70
C GLU A 230 20.11 2.32 -10.46
N ASP A 231 20.70 1.88 -9.35
CA ASP A 231 20.82 0.46 -9.02
C ASP A 231 19.49 -0.11 -8.54
N VAL A 232 18.73 0.67 -7.76
CA VAL A 232 17.36 0.30 -7.36
C VAL A 232 16.44 0.22 -8.58
N LEU A 233 16.60 1.08 -9.58
CA LEU A 233 15.78 1.05 -10.79
C LEU A 233 15.98 -0.24 -11.62
N LYS A 234 17.15 -0.87 -11.55
CA LYS A 234 17.42 -2.17 -12.22
C LYS A 234 16.59 -3.32 -11.67
N LEU A 235 15.96 -3.15 -10.50
CA LEU A 235 14.99 -4.10 -9.97
C LEU A 235 13.66 -4.08 -10.74
N TYR A 236 13.36 -2.97 -11.44
CA TYR A 236 12.14 -2.81 -12.23
C TYR A 236 12.28 -3.36 -13.66
N SER A 237 13.44 -3.20 -14.30
CA SER A 237 13.71 -3.77 -15.63
C SER A 237 15.18 -4.18 -15.76
N LYS A 238 15.42 -5.33 -16.40
CA LYS A 238 16.77 -5.82 -16.71
C LYS A 238 17.48 -5.00 -17.77
N ASP A 239 16.71 -4.28 -18.59
CA ASP A 239 17.21 -3.54 -19.75
C ASP A 239 17.58 -2.09 -19.42
N LEU A 240 17.62 -1.73 -18.12
CA LEU A 240 17.93 -0.39 -17.61
C LEU A 240 19.31 -0.29 -16.98
#